data_AF-A0A2D4NWN6-F1
#
_entry.id   AF-A0A2D4NWN6-F1
#
_cell.length_a   1.000
_cell.length_b   1.000
_cell.length_c   1.000
_cell.angle_alpha   90.00
_cell.angle_beta   90.00
_cell.angle_gamma   90.00
#
_symmetry.space_group_name_H-M   'P 1'
#
loop_
_entity.id
_entity.type
_entity.pdbx_description
1 polymer ?
#
loop_
_entity_poly.entity_id
_entity_poly.type
_entity_poly.pdbx_seq_one_letter_code
_entity_poly.pdbx_strand_id
1 'polypeptide(L)'
;DLRATLNAFLHRTGQHSNKFMLVLASNQPEQFDWAINDRIDEMVHFQLPGLQERERLVRMYFDKHILQPATEGKQRLKLAQFDYGEKCSEIAKLTKGMSGREISQLAVAWQAAAYASEDGVLTEAMIDNRVADAVQQHRQKMEWLKAEGMEAGKNQPLPLPLGKTA
;
A
#
# COMPACT_ATOMS: atom_id res chain seq x y z
N ASP A 1 -1.80 15.09 27.87
CA ASP A 1 -3.00 14.51 27.26
C ASP A 1 -2.85 13.15 26.62
N LEU A 2 -2.11 12.97 25.52
CA LEU A 2 -2.11 11.68 24.79
C LEU A 2 -1.76 10.45 25.65
N ARG A 3 -0.77 10.56 26.54
CA ARG A 3 -0.41 9.48 27.50
C ARG A 3 -1.49 9.22 28.55
N ALA A 4 -2.19 10.26 29.02
CA ALA A 4 -3.27 10.10 30.00
C ALA A 4 -4.50 9.44 29.37
N THR A 5 -4.83 9.83 28.13
CA THR A 5 -5.90 9.20 27.35
C THR A 5 -5.58 7.74 27.04
N LEU A 6 -4.33 7.43 26.67
CA LEU A 6 -3.87 6.07 26.42
C LEU A 6 -3.96 5.21 27.69
N ASN A 7 -3.50 5.71 28.83
CA ASN A 7 -3.58 4.99 30.11
C ASN A 7 -5.04 4.73 30.53
N ALA A 8 -5.92 5.73 30.37
CA ALA A 8 -7.35 5.56 30.65
C ALA A 8 -8.01 4.51 29.73
N PHE A 9 -7.55 4.43 28.48
CA PHE A 9 -8.01 3.45 27.50
C PHE A 9 -7.51 2.03 27.83
N LEU A 10 -6.23 1.87 28.16
CA LEU A 10 -5.63 0.61 28.59
C LEU A 10 -6.29 0.08 29.88
N HIS A 11 -6.65 0.97 30.81
CA HIS A 11 -7.35 0.60 32.03
C HIS A 11 -8.78 0.09 31.78
N ARG A 12 -9.45 0.54 30.71
CA ARG A 12 -10.79 0.08 30.33
C ARG A 12 -10.78 -1.18 29.47
N THR A 13 -9.65 -1.53 28.89
CA THR A 13 -9.45 -2.68 28.00
C THR A 13 -8.72 -3.85 28.67
N GLY A 14 -8.42 -3.75 29.97
CA GLY A 14 -7.74 -4.79 30.74
C GLY A 14 -8.57 -6.04 31.05
N GLN A 15 -9.81 -6.15 30.56
CA GLN A 15 -10.65 -7.34 30.69
C GLN A 15 -11.26 -7.69 29.33
N HIS A 16 -11.33 -8.99 29.03
CA HIS A 16 -11.98 -9.47 27.81
C HIS A 16 -13.43 -8.97 27.75
N SER A 17 -13.82 -8.39 26.61
CA SER A 17 -15.18 -7.93 26.36
C SER A 17 -15.74 -8.64 25.15
N ASN A 18 -16.99 -9.09 25.24
CA ASN A 18 -17.75 -9.60 24.08
C ASN A 18 -18.51 -8.49 23.34
N LYS A 19 -18.37 -7.22 23.78
CA LYS A 19 -19.14 -6.09 23.24
C LYS A 19 -18.39 -5.27 22.19
N PHE A 20 -17.06 -5.35 22.18
CA PHE A 20 -16.25 -4.60 21.24
C PHE A 20 -14.94 -5.35 20.93
N MET A 21 -14.40 -5.09 19.74
CA MET A 21 -13.10 -5.57 19.29
C MET A 21 -12.26 -4.35 18.92
N LEU A 22 -11.00 -4.33 19.36
CA LEU A 22 -10.04 -3.29 19.01
C LEU A 22 -9.12 -3.80 17.91
N VAL A 23 -9.05 -3.08 16.79
CA VAL A 23 -8.10 -3.36 15.71
C VAL A 23 -7.11 -2.20 15.60
N LEU A 24 -5.83 -2.51 15.75
CA LEU A 24 -4.72 -1.55 15.66
C LEU A 24 -3.94 -1.82 14.36
N ALA A 25 -3.49 -0.76 13.69
CA ALA A 25 -2.63 -0.85 12.50
C ALA A 25 -1.41 0.05 12.69
N SER A 26 -0.20 -0.52 12.54
CA SER A 26 1.06 0.21 12.60
C SER A 26 2.07 -0.37 11.61
N ASN A 27 2.86 0.50 11.00
CA ASN A 27 4.01 0.11 10.19
C ASN A 27 5.30 -0.05 11.02
N GLN A 28 5.26 0.31 12.31
CA GLN A 28 6.36 0.25 13.27
C GLN A 28 5.85 -0.37 14.59
N PRO A 29 5.49 -1.66 14.59
CA PRO A 29 4.97 -2.32 15.79
C PRO A 29 5.97 -2.31 16.96
N GLU A 30 7.27 -2.22 16.68
CA GLU A 30 8.34 -2.14 17.68
C GLU A 30 8.30 -0.85 18.52
N GLN A 31 7.59 0.19 18.08
CA GLN A 31 7.43 1.42 18.86
C GLN A 31 6.31 1.35 19.89
N PHE A 32 5.51 0.28 19.88
CA PHE A 32 4.51 0.09 20.92
C PHE A 32 5.19 -0.17 22.26
N ASP A 33 4.69 0.50 23.30
CA ASP A 33 5.15 0.23 24.65
C ASP A 33 4.72 -1.16 25.11
N TRP A 34 5.39 -1.65 26.15
CA TRP A 34 5.14 -2.97 26.71
C TRP A 34 3.69 -3.16 27.17
N ALA A 35 3.02 -2.08 27.62
CA ALA A 35 1.66 -2.14 28.16
C ALA A 35 0.61 -2.30 27.05
N ILE A 36 0.84 -1.74 25.88
CA ILE A 36 0.03 -1.98 24.68
C ILE A 36 0.26 -3.42 24.18
N ASN A 37 1.51 -3.85 24.08
CA ASN A 37 1.84 -5.19 23.58
C ASN A 37 1.26 -6.31 24.47
N ASP A 38 1.21 -6.12 25.80
CA ASP A 38 0.56 -7.04 26.76
C ASP A 38 -0.98 -7.13 26.60
N ARG A 39 -1.58 -6.27 25.78
CA ARG A 39 -3.04 -6.20 25.56
C ARG A 39 -3.44 -6.56 24.12
N ILE A 40 -2.48 -6.92 23.28
CA ILE A 40 -2.72 -7.37 21.90
C ILE A 40 -2.62 -8.89 21.90
N ASP A 41 -3.77 -9.57 21.82
CA ASP A 41 -3.84 -11.03 21.81
C ASP A 41 -3.30 -11.61 20.49
N GLU A 42 -3.58 -10.95 19.36
CA GLU A 42 -3.27 -11.42 18.01
C GLU A 42 -2.56 -10.34 17.19
N MET A 43 -1.41 -10.69 16.61
CA MET A 43 -0.67 -9.82 15.69
C MET A 43 -0.67 -10.40 14.28
N VAL A 44 -1.30 -9.69 13.34
CA VAL A 44 -1.34 -10.08 11.93
C VAL A 44 -0.37 -9.21 11.13
N HIS A 45 0.63 -9.85 10.54
CA HIS A 45 1.59 -9.17 9.69
C HIS A 45 1.11 -9.13 8.23
N PHE A 46 0.93 -7.92 7.69
CA PHE A 46 0.55 -7.70 6.29
C PHE A 46 1.80 -7.46 5.44
N GLN A 47 2.16 -8.45 4.65
CA GLN A 47 3.23 -8.33 3.66
C GLN A 47 2.74 -7.59 2.40
N LEU A 48 3.69 -7.16 1.58
CA LEU A 48 3.39 -6.69 0.23
C LEU A 48 2.70 -7.79 -0.59
N PRO A 49 1.78 -7.44 -1.51
CA PRO A 49 1.02 -8.42 -2.25
C PRO A 49 1.92 -9.31 -3.14
N GLY A 50 1.67 -10.62 -3.09
CA GLY A 50 2.26 -11.59 -3.99
C GLY A 50 1.71 -11.45 -5.42
N LEU A 51 2.13 -12.33 -6.33
CA LEU A 51 1.71 -12.21 -7.74
C LEU A 51 0.20 -12.37 -7.92
N GLN A 52 -0.40 -13.35 -7.24
CA GLN A 52 -1.83 -13.64 -7.33
C GLN A 52 -2.67 -12.51 -6.72
N GLU A 53 -2.21 -11.95 -5.59
CA GLU A 53 -2.86 -10.81 -4.95
C GLU A 53 -2.75 -9.56 -5.83
N ARG A 54 -1.59 -9.32 -6.46
CA ARG A 54 -1.43 -8.20 -7.41
C ARG A 54 -2.35 -8.33 -8.61
N GLU A 55 -2.50 -9.53 -9.18
CA GLU A 55 -3.43 -9.76 -10.29
C GLU A 55 -4.87 -9.47 -9.88
N ARG A 56 -5.29 -9.94 -8.69
CA ARG A 56 -6.61 -9.62 -8.12
C ARG A 56 -6.80 -8.12 -7.90
N LEU A 57 -5.81 -7.43 -7.35
CA LEU A 57 -5.85 -5.98 -7.13
C LEU A 57 -5.93 -5.20 -8.44
N VAL A 58 -5.09 -5.54 -9.42
CA VAL A 58 -5.10 -4.89 -10.74
C VAL A 58 -6.46 -5.06 -11.41
N ARG A 59 -7.02 -6.28 -11.43
CA ARG A 59 -8.35 -6.52 -12.01
C ARG A 59 -9.45 -5.76 -11.27
N MET A 60 -9.43 -5.77 -9.94
CA MET A 60 -10.41 -5.03 -9.13
C MET A 60 -10.37 -3.52 -9.39
N TYR A 61 -9.18 -2.92 -9.44
CA TYR A 61 -9.05 -1.49 -9.70
C TYR A 61 -9.30 -1.12 -11.17
N PHE A 62 -8.94 -1.99 -12.10
CA PHE A 62 -9.28 -1.81 -13.52
C PHE A 62 -10.80 -1.81 -13.71
N ASP A 63 -11.51 -2.75 -13.10
CA ASP A 63 -12.97 -2.78 -13.13
C ASP A 63 -13.58 -1.49 -12.56
N LYS A 64 -13.17 -1.13 -11.34
CA LYS A 64 -13.69 0.05 -10.63
C LYS A 64 -13.42 1.38 -11.34
N HIS A 65 -12.23 1.56 -11.91
CA HIS A 65 -11.82 2.87 -12.44
C HIS A 65 -11.96 2.98 -13.96
N ILE A 66 -12.13 1.87 -14.67
CA ILE A 66 -12.13 1.84 -16.13
C ILE A 66 -13.41 1.19 -16.66
N LEU A 67 -13.70 -0.06 -16.31
CA LEU A 67 -14.86 -0.78 -16.87
C LEU A 67 -16.21 -0.19 -16.40
N GLN A 68 -16.36 0.07 -15.10
CA GLN A 68 -17.57 0.67 -14.55
C GLN A 68 -17.84 2.07 -15.17
N PRO A 69 -16.87 3.02 -15.15
CA PRO A 69 -16.96 4.28 -15.90
C PRO A 69 -17.32 4.17 -17.37
N ALA A 70 -16.73 3.19 -18.09
CA ALA A 70 -16.99 3.00 -19.50
C ALA A 70 -18.40 2.45 -19.78
N THR A 71 -18.95 1.66 -18.86
CA THR A 71 -20.24 0.96 -19.04
C THR A 71 -21.42 1.80 -18.55
N GLU A 72 -21.24 2.59 -17.49
CA GLU A 72 -22.32 3.41 -16.89
C GLU A 72 -22.72 4.62 -17.75
N GLY A 73 -21.97 4.95 -18.81
CA GLY A 73 -22.33 5.97 -19.80
C GLY A 73 -22.35 7.42 -19.29
N LYS A 74 -22.10 7.65 -17.99
CA LYS A 74 -22.05 8.99 -17.38
C LYS A 74 -20.75 9.74 -17.66
N GLN A 75 -19.72 9.05 -18.12
CA GLN A 75 -18.37 9.60 -18.27
C GLN A 75 -17.88 9.42 -19.72
N ARG A 76 -17.09 10.38 -20.22
CA ARG A 76 -16.43 10.32 -21.55
C ARG A 76 -15.22 9.39 -21.50
N LEU A 77 -15.41 8.15 -21.06
CA LEU A 77 -14.37 7.13 -21.01
C LEU A 77 -14.82 5.94 -21.86
N LYS A 78 -13.97 5.57 -22.81
CA LYS A 78 -14.12 4.38 -23.64
C LYS A 78 -12.86 3.54 -23.56
N LEU A 79 -13.00 2.25 -23.81
CA LEU A 79 -11.88 1.31 -23.87
C LEU A 79 -11.62 0.90 -25.32
N ALA A 80 -10.35 0.88 -25.71
CA ALA A 80 -9.95 0.21 -26.94
C ALA A 80 -10.16 -1.30 -26.83
N GLN A 81 -10.31 -1.98 -27.97
CA GLN A 81 -10.51 -3.42 -28.00
C GLN A 81 -9.18 -4.16 -27.85
N PHE A 82 -8.97 -4.82 -26.71
CA PHE A 82 -7.84 -5.72 -26.43
C PHE A 82 -8.22 -6.70 -25.30
N ASP A 83 -7.38 -7.72 -25.05
CA ASP A 83 -7.62 -8.66 -23.95
C ASP A 83 -7.24 -8.04 -22.60
N TYR A 84 -8.25 -7.54 -21.87
CA TYR A 84 -8.06 -6.95 -20.54
C TYR A 84 -7.56 -7.97 -19.50
N GLY A 85 -7.96 -9.24 -19.64
CA GLY A 85 -7.61 -10.30 -18.69
C GLY A 85 -6.14 -10.66 -18.78
N GLU A 86 -5.64 -10.82 -20.00
CA GLU A 86 -4.22 -11.00 -20.30
C GLU A 86 -3.43 -9.77 -19.86
N LYS A 87 -3.88 -8.56 -20.24
CA LYS A 87 -3.18 -7.32 -19.89
C LYS A 87 -3.03 -7.10 -18.38
N CYS A 88 -4.09 -7.36 -17.60
CA CYS A 88 -4.01 -7.27 -16.13
C CYS A 88 -2.99 -8.27 -15.56
N SER A 89 -2.87 -9.45 -16.17
CA SER A 89 -1.93 -10.49 -15.75
C SER A 89 -0.48 -10.11 -16.06
N GLU A 90 -0.23 -9.41 -17.17
CA GLU A 90 1.08 -8.83 -17.49
C GLU A 90 1.46 -7.72 -16.50
N ILE A 91 0.54 -6.79 -16.23
CA ILE A 91 0.77 -5.67 -15.30
C ILE A 91 1.06 -6.19 -13.88
N ALA A 92 0.41 -7.27 -13.45
CA ALA A 92 0.68 -7.91 -12.16
C ALA A 92 2.14 -8.43 -12.03
N LYS A 93 2.75 -8.86 -13.14
CA LYS A 93 4.16 -9.25 -13.18
C LYS A 93 5.08 -8.04 -13.09
N LEU A 94 4.74 -6.95 -13.78
CA LEU A 94 5.55 -5.71 -13.82
C LEU A 94 5.52 -4.92 -12.49
N THR A 95 4.40 -4.97 -11.77
CA THR A 95 4.18 -4.24 -10.50
C THR A 95 4.76 -4.95 -9.27
N LYS A 96 5.77 -5.82 -9.45
CA LYS A 96 6.41 -6.56 -8.36
C LYS A 96 6.99 -5.60 -7.31
N GLY A 97 6.62 -5.82 -6.04
CA GLY A 97 7.09 -5.02 -4.91
C GLY A 97 6.24 -3.78 -4.62
N MET A 98 5.27 -3.46 -5.47
CA MET A 98 4.33 -2.37 -5.21
C MET A 98 3.31 -2.75 -4.13
N SER A 99 2.97 -1.76 -3.30
CA SER A 99 1.86 -1.83 -2.35
C SER A 99 0.51 -1.76 -3.05
N GLY A 100 -0.56 -2.20 -2.37
CA GLY A 100 -1.92 -2.08 -2.90
C GLY A 100 -2.31 -0.63 -3.21
N ARG A 101 -1.77 0.35 -2.46
CA ARG A 101 -1.97 1.77 -2.73
C ARG A 101 -1.34 2.20 -4.05
N GLU A 102 -0.12 1.78 -4.34
CA GLU A 102 0.56 2.10 -5.60
C GLU A 102 -0.20 1.50 -6.80
N ILE A 103 -0.68 0.27 -6.67
CA ILE A 103 -1.50 -0.38 -7.71
C ILE A 103 -2.83 0.38 -7.91
N SER A 104 -3.47 0.85 -6.83
CA SER A 104 -4.67 1.69 -6.93
C SER A 104 -4.40 3.01 -7.65
N GLN A 105 -3.27 3.66 -7.35
CA GLN A 105 -2.87 4.92 -8.00
C GLN A 105 -2.63 4.74 -9.49
N LEU A 106 -2.09 3.59 -9.90
CA LEU A 106 -1.89 3.26 -11.31
C LEU A 106 -3.23 3.23 -12.07
N ALA A 107 -4.29 2.66 -11.48
CA ALA A 107 -5.61 2.65 -12.10
C ALA A 107 -6.23 4.05 -12.25
N VAL A 108 -6.04 4.91 -11.23
CA VAL A 108 -6.43 6.32 -11.31
C VAL A 108 -5.66 7.04 -12.42
N ALA A 109 -4.37 6.73 -12.60
CA ALA A 109 -3.55 7.31 -13.65
C ALA A 109 -4.01 6.90 -15.06
N TRP A 110 -4.46 5.65 -15.26
CA TRP A 110 -5.09 5.23 -16.52
C TRP A 110 -6.37 5.99 -16.80
N GLN A 111 -7.23 6.12 -15.79
CA GLN A 111 -8.48 6.86 -15.92
C GLN A 111 -8.23 8.34 -16.29
N ALA A 112 -7.26 8.98 -15.63
CA ALA A 112 -6.86 10.35 -15.94
C ALA A 112 -6.27 10.47 -17.35
N ALA A 113 -5.48 9.48 -17.80
CA ALA A 113 -4.95 9.45 -19.16
C ALA A 113 -6.08 9.36 -20.20
N ALA A 114 -7.10 8.53 -19.96
CA ALA A 114 -8.27 8.42 -20.82
C ALA A 114 -9.00 9.77 -20.93
N TYR A 115 -9.26 10.46 -19.81
CA TYR A 115 -9.91 11.77 -19.82
C TYR A 115 -9.09 12.88 -20.47
N ALA A 116 -7.76 12.79 -20.40
CA ALA A 116 -6.87 13.75 -21.03
C ALA A 116 -6.70 13.49 -22.55
N SER A 117 -7.12 12.32 -23.05
CA SER A 117 -7.08 12.02 -24.48
C SER A 117 -8.17 12.76 -25.24
N GLU A 118 -7.89 13.16 -26.48
CA GLU A 118 -8.86 13.87 -27.33
C GLU A 118 -10.14 13.05 -27.55
N ASP A 119 -10.01 11.75 -27.76
CA ASP A 119 -11.14 10.86 -28.06
C ASP A 119 -11.81 10.26 -26.82
N GLY A 120 -11.22 10.45 -25.62
CA GLY A 120 -11.68 9.81 -24.39
C GLY A 120 -11.47 8.29 -24.36
N VAL A 121 -10.60 7.76 -25.22
CA VAL A 121 -10.36 6.31 -25.40
C VAL A 121 -9.08 5.92 -24.68
N LEU A 122 -9.17 4.98 -23.73
CA LEU A 122 -8.01 4.35 -23.13
C LEU A 122 -7.47 3.25 -24.05
N THR A 123 -6.26 3.45 -24.55
CA THR A 123 -5.56 2.46 -25.38
C THR A 123 -4.57 1.63 -24.58
N GLU A 124 -4.19 0.47 -25.12
CA GLU A 124 -3.18 -0.39 -24.53
C GLU A 124 -1.83 0.34 -24.36
N ALA A 125 -1.40 1.10 -25.37
CA ALA A 125 -0.18 1.90 -25.31
C ALA A 125 -0.21 2.94 -24.18
N MET A 126 -1.37 3.55 -23.90
CA MET A 126 -1.51 4.49 -22.77
C MET A 126 -1.36 3.78 -21.43
N ILE A 127 -1.90 2.57 -21.31
CA ILE A 127 -1.75 1.74 -20.11
C ILE A 127 -0.27 1.40 -19.90
N ASP A 128 0.41 0.94 -20.96
CA ASP A 128 1.82 0.54 -20.91
C ASP A 128 2.73 1.69 -20.51
N ASN A 129 2.53 2.88 -21.09
CA ASN A 129 3.28 4.07 -20.72
C ASN A 129 3.11 4.40 -19.22
N ARG A 130 1.87 4.35 -18.71
CA ARG A 130 1.62 4.60 -17.28
C ARG A 130 2.21 3.53 -16.37
N VAL A 131 2.21 2.27 -16.80
CA VAL A 131 2.83 1.17 -16.05
C VAL A 131 4.35 1.37 -16.00
N ALA A 132 4.98 1.71 -17.13
CA ALA A 132 6.41 1.98 -17.20
C ALA A 132 6.81 3.15 -16.28
N ASP A 133 6.07 4.26 -16.33
CA ASP A 133 6.26 5.41 -15.44
C ASP A 133 6.19 4.99 -13.97
N ALA A 134 5.14 4.25 -13.59
CA ALA A 134 4.93 3.83 -12.21
C ALA A 134 6.03 2.88 -11.72
N VAL A 135 6.48 1.95 -12.57
CA VAL A 135 7.59 1.03 -12.25
C VAL A 135 8.90 1.80 -12.05
N GLN A 136 9.17 2.80 -12.89
CA GLN A 136 10.34 3.66 -12.74
C GLN A 136 10.28 4.48 -11.45
N GLN A 137 9.14 5.12 -11.17
CA GLN A 137 8.93 5.89 -9.93
C GLN A 137 9.08 5.02 -8.69
N HIS A 138 8.52 3.82 -8.70
CA HIS A 138 8.66 2.86 -7.61
C HIS A 138 10.14 2.49 -7.39
N ARG A 139 10.89 2.21 -8.47
CA ARG A 139 12.32 1.91 -8.37
C ARG A 139 13.10 3.06 -7.74
N GLN A 140 12.89 4.29 -8.22
CA GLN A 140 13.56 5.48 -7.67
C GLN A 140 13.24 5.69 -6.19
N LYS A 141 11.97 5.55 -5.81
CA LYS A 141 11.55 5.64 -4.41
C LYS A 141 12.23 4.59 -3.53
N MET A 142 12.34 3.35 -4.02
CA MET A 142 13.02 2.27 -3.28
C MET A 142 14.52 2.49 -3.17
N GLU A 143 15.16 3.12 -4.16
CA GLU A 143 16.57 3.52 -4.09
C GLU A 143 16.79 4.61 -3.03
N TRP A 144 15.92 5.62 -2.96
CA TRP A 144 15.98 6.66 -1.93
C TRP A 144 15.81 6.10 -0.52
N LEU A 145 14.81 5.23 -0.30
CA LEU A 145 14.58 4.60 1.00
C LEU A 145 15.77 3.74 1.45
N LYS A 146 16.46 3.07 0.51
CA LYS A 146 17.69 2.34 0.82
C LYS A 146 18.82 3.28 1.21
N ALA A 147 18.98 4.40 0.51
CA ALA A 147 20.00 5.40 0.84
C ALA A 147 19.75 6.02 2.22
N GLU A 148 18.52 6.44 2.50
CA GLU A 148 18.11 6.99 3.81
C GLU A 148 18.26 5.95 4.95
N GLY A 149 17.91 4.69 4.70
CA GLY A 149 18.11 3.60 5.65
C GLY A 149 19.60 3.33 5.97
N MET A 150 20.49 3.49 4.99
CA MET A 150 21.94 3.41 5.20
C MET A 150 22.49 4.61 5.97
N GLU A 151 21.92 5.81 5.79
CA GLU A 151 22.33 7.00 6.55
C GLU A 151 21.79 6.98 7.98
N ALA A 152 20.55 6.53 8.20
CA ALA A 152 19.98 6.34 9.54
C ALA A 152 20.74 5.27 10.34
N GLY A 153 21.25 4.22 9.68
CA GLY A 153 22.10 3.21 10.30
C GLY A 153 23.51 3.70 10.69
N LYS A 154 24.02 4.77 10.08
CA LYS A 154 25.31 5.39 10.44
C LYS A 154 25.22 6.35 11.63
N ASN A 155 24.04 6.91 11.89
CA ASN A 155 23.80 7.89 12.97
C ASN A 155 23.25 7.26 14.26
N GLN A 156 23.25 5.93 14.40
CA GLN A 156 22.99 5.31 15.70
C GLN A 156 24.26 5.39 16.57
N PRO A 157 24.22 6.03 17.77
CA PRO A 157 25.34 5.98 18.70
C PRO A 157 25.60 4.52 19.06
N LEU A 158 26.85 4.09 18.97
CA LEU A 158 27.29 2.78 19.46
C LEU A 158 26.74 2.57 20.89
N PRO A 159 26.16 1.40 21.21
CA PRO A 159 25.68 1.13 22.56
C PRO A 159 26.85 1.28 23.55
N LEU A 160 26.66 2.15 24.54
CA LEU A 160 27.63 2.41 25.60
C LEU A 160 28.03 1.08 26.25
N PRO A 161 29.34 0.86 26.52
CA PRO A 161 29.80 -0.40 27.10
C PRO A 161 29.17 -0.56 28.49
N LEU A 162 28.45 -1.67 28.68
CA LEU A 162 27.92 -2.08 29.97
C LEU A 162 29.09 -2.19 30.96
N GLY A 163 29.16 -1.23 31.88
CA GLY A 163 30.14 -1.20 32.96
C GLY A 163 30.00 -2.46 33.80
N LYS A 164 31.10 -3.20 33.92
CA LYS A 164 31.26 -4.23 34.95
C LYS A 164 31.22 -3.54 36.31
N THR A 165 30.30 -3.94 37.18
CA THR A 165 30.44 -3.73 38.62
C THR A 165 30.36 -5.07 39.33
N ALA A 166 31.23 -5.18 40.32
CA ALA A 166 31.66 -6.35 41.08
C ALA A 166 30.54 -7.08 41.83
#